data_AF-A0A4Y2HGY6-F1
#
_entry.id   AF-A0A4Y2HGY6-F1
#
_cell.length_a   1.000
_cell.length_b   1.000
_cell.length_c   1.000
_cell.angle_alpha   90.00
_cell.angle_beta   90.00
_cell.angle_gamma   90.00
#
_symmetry.space_group_name_H-M   'P 1'
#
loop_
_entity.id
_entity.type
_entity.pdbx_description
1 polymer ?
#
loop_
_entity_poly.entity_id
_entity_poly.type
_entity_poly.pdbx_seq_one_letter_code
_entity_poly.pdbx_strand_id
1 'polypeptide(L)'
;MFPREFRTETTMNVSGYPLYRRRPGDTEFVRGREMDNRFVVPYNPYLLLKYNAHINVEVCTSLRAVKYIYKYIYKGFDCANMVLTAEQVQYNEIANYIDAWYVSAPEAMWRLLGSHMHDRSHAVMRLPVHLPNQKRVAFKDGHEGEAFEAARSRQTMLESWFQLNQSDPDAQTLLYTDIPYNYVYDRNN
;
A
#
# COMPACT_ATOMS: atom_id res chain seq x y z
N MET A 1 3.50 -0.38 25.45
CA MET A 1 3.18 0.78 24.61
C MET A 1 3.97 1.96 25.16
N PHE A 2 4.75 2.65 24.32
CA PHE A 2 5.52 3.81 24.77
C PHE A 2 4.61 5.04 24.88
N PRO A 3 4.68 5.81 25.97
CA PRO A 3 3.86 7.01 26.13
C PRO A 3 4.23 8.06 25.08
N ARG A 4 3.21 8.71 24.51
CA ARG A 4 3.39 9.86 23.62
C ARG A 4 3.55 11.14 24.44
N GLU A 5 4.28 12.13 23.93
CA GLU A 5 4.43 13.42 24.62
C GLU A 5 3.12 14.21 24.66
N PHE A 6 2.96 15.02 25.71
CA PHE A 6 1.87 15.99 25.79
C PHE A 6 2.06 17.09 24.74
N ARG A 7 0.94 17.54 24.15
CA ARG A 7 0.88 18.62 23.15
C ARG A 7 -0.39 19.44 23.31
N THR A 8 -0.27 20.75 23.22
CA THR A 8 -1.39 21.70 23.33
C THR A 8 -2.23 21.77 22.06
N GLU A 9 -1.68 21.40 20.92
CA GLU A 9 -2.31 21.40 19.60
C GLU A 9 -1.84 20.24 18.71
N THR A 10 -2.62 19.93 17.67
CA THR A 10 -2.28 18.91 16.67
C THR A 10 -1.45 19.54 15.58
N THR A 11 -0.22 19.05 15.35
CA THR A 11 0.68 19.59 14.33
C THR A 11 1.19 18.52 13.37
N MET A 12 1.53 18.92 12.15
CA MET A 12 2.10 18.03 11.15
C MET A 12 3.61 17.89 11.37
N ASN A 13 4.09 16.65 11.50
CA ASN A 13 5.53 16.36 11.58
C ASN A 13 6.15 16.27 10.19
N VAL A 14 7.42 16.66 10.07
CA VAL A 14 8.29 16.43 8.90
C VAL A 14 8.34 14.94 8.54
N SER A 15 8.21 14.04 9.53
CA SER A 15 8.12 12.60 9.32
C SER A 15 6.81 12.10 8.71
N GLY A 16 5.85 13.00 8.43
CA GLY A 16 4.61 12.72 7.71
C GLY A 16 3.47 12.16 8.57
N TYR A 17 3.68 11.90 9.85
CA TYR A 17 2.57 11.53 10.75
C TYR A 17 2.13 12.75 11.57
N PRO A 18 0.81 12.96 11.74
CA PRO A 18 0.30 14.00 12.62
C PRO A 18 0.69 13.71 14.08
N LEU A 19 1.08 14.76 14.79
CA LEU A 19 1.34 14.74 16.22
C LEU A 19 0.12 15.32 16.91
N TYR A 20 -0.74 14.45 17.40
CA TYR A 20 -2.01 14.85 18.01
C TYR A 20 -1.83 15.60 19.32
N ARG A 21 -2.73 16.57 19.51
CA ARG A 21 -2.94 17.24 20.80
C ARG A 21 -3.19 16.21 21.90
N ARG A 22 -2.44 16.31 23.00
CA ARG A 22 -2.56 15.51 24.22
C ARG A 22 -2.37 16.44 25.42
N ARG A 23 -3.46 16.76 26.13
CA ARG A 23 -3.40 17.64 27.29
C ARG A 23 -3.15 16.81 28.56
N PRO A 24 -2.37 17.30 29.52
CA PRO A 24 -2.36 16.72 30.86
C PRO A 24 -3.79 16.66 31.39
N GLY A 25 -4.15 15.53 31.98
CA GLY A 25 -5.49 15.28 32.51
C GLY A 25 -5.42 14.15 33.52
N ASP A 26 -6.59 13.59 33.84
CA ASP A 26 -6.71 12.56 34.86
C ASP A 26 -5.94 11.28 34.50
N THR A 27 -5.47 10.61 35.53
CA THR A 27 -4.75 9.35 35.46
C THR A 27 -5.62 8.22 36.02
N GLU A 28 -5.44 7.03 35.48
CA GLU A 28 -6.17 5.82 35.87
C GLU A 28 -5.20 4.67 36.11
N PHE A 29 -5.46 3.85 37.13
CA PHE A 29 -4.65 2.67 37.39
C PHE A 29 -5.09 1.49 36.53
N VAL A 30 -4.32 1.19 35.49
CA VAL A 30 -4.57 0.06 34.58
C VAL A 30 -3.46 -0.97 34.73
N ARG A 31 -3.81 -2.18 35.15
CA ARG A 31 -2.88 -3.32 35.32
C ARG A 31 -1.68 -2.98 36.23
N GLY A 32 -1.93 -2.29 37.34
CA GLY A 32 -0.91 -1.91 38.32
C GLY A 32 0.03 -0.79 37.86
N ARG A 33 -0.33 -0.06 36.79
CA ARG A 33 0.40 1.11 36.33
C ARG A 33 -0.55 2.30 36.22
N GLU A 34 -0.10 3.43 36.72
CA GLU A 34 -0.78 4.70 36.46
C GLU A 34 -0.64 5.05 34.98
N MET A 35 -1.76 5.22 34.31
CA MET A 35 -1.85 5.52 32.89
C MET A 35 -2.68 6.78 32.70
N ASP A 36 -2.21 7.65 31.82
CA ASP A 36 -2.96 8.80 31.34
C ASP A 36 -3.20 8.68 29.83
N ASN A 37 -3.72 9.74 29.24
CA ASN A 37 -3.98 9.79 27.81
C ASN A 37 -2.72 9.68 26.92
N ARG A 38 -1.49 9.69 27.44
CA ARG A 38 -0.26 9.43 26.66
C ARG A 38 -0.15 7.98 26.21
N PHE A 39 -0.81 7.07 26.92
CA PHE A 39 -0.82 5.63 26.63
C PHE A 39 -1.97 5.21 25.72
N VAL A 40 -2.89 6.11 25.41
CA VAL A 40 -4.10 5.80 24.63
C VAL A 40 -3.99 6.38 23.22
N VAL A 41 -4.46 5.64 22.21
CA VAL A 41 -4.57 6.17 20.84
C VAL A 41 -5.67 7.23 20.82
N PRO A 42 -5.47 8.41 20.18
CA PRO A 42 -6.48 9.44 20.13
C PRO A 42 -7.77 8.90 19.53
N TYR A 43 -8.90 9.31 20.10
CA TYR A 43 -10.22 8.86 19.67
C TYR A 43 -11.16 10.06 19.61
N ASN A 44 -12.25 9.88 18.88
CA ASN A 44 -13.33 10.85 18.83
C ASN A 44 -14.41 10.47 19.86
N PRO A 45 -14.68 11.29 20.90
CA PRO A 45 -15.67 10.97 21.93
C PRO A 45 -17.08 10.72 21.38
N TYR A 46 -17.49 11.44 20.33
CA TYR A 46 -18.78 11.22 19.67
C TYR A 46 -18.85 9.84 19.01
N LEU A 47 -17.81 9.44 18.29
CA LEU A 47 -17.76 8.12 17.64
C LEU A 47 -17.70 6.99 18.67
N LEU A 48 -16.96 7.18 19.76
CA LEU A 48 -16.89 6.22 20.86
C LEU A 48 -18.26 5.99 21.47
N LEU A 49 -18.99 7.05 21.81
CA LEU A 49 -20.34 6.96 22.37
C LEU A 49 -21.35 6.38 21.38
N LYS A 50 -21.28 6.80 20.11
CA LYS A 50 -22.23 6.37 19.07
C LYS A 50 -22.13 4.88 18.74
N TYR A 51 -20.92 4.32 18.71
CA TYR A 51 -20.67 2.94 18.28
C TYR A 51 -20.26 2.01 19.42
N ASN A 52 -20.18 2.52 20.65
CA ASN A 52 -19.70 1.78 21.83
C ASN A 52 -18.37 1.04 21.56
N ALA A 53 -17.47 1.69 20.83
CA ALA A 53 -16.22 1.10 20.36
C ALA A 53 -15.10 2.15 20.34
N HIS A 54 -13.87 1.71 20.60
CA HIS A 54 -12.69 2.58 20.45
C HIS A 54 -12.34 2.70 18.97
N ILE A 55 -12.63 3.88 18.39
CA ILE A 55 -12.39 4.16 16.96
C ILE A 55 -11.21 5.14 16.87
N ASN A 56 -10.12 4.66 16.25
CA ASN A 56 -8.99 5.51 15.91
C ASN A 56 -9.35 6.41 14.72
N VAL A 57 -9.09 7.72 14.83
CA VAL A 57 -9.33 8.69 13.76
C VAL A 57 -7.99 9.33 13.39
N GLU A 58 -7.59 9.16 12.13
CA GLU A 58 -6.30 9.61 11.65
C GLU A 58 -6.42 10.69 10.57
N VAL A 59 -5.62 11.75 10.67
CA VAL A 59 -5.49 12.76 9.61
C VAL A 59 -4.52 12.25 8.55
N CYS A 60 -5.04 11.97 7.36
CA CYS A 60 -4.27 11.43 6.23
C CYS A 60 -3.92 12.51 5.20
N THR A 61 -2.97 13.38 5.52
CA THR A 61 -2.53 14.46 4.60
C THR A 61 -1.18 14.17 3.93
N SER A 62 -0.39 13.23 4.46
CA SER A 62 0.94 12.94 3.91
C SER A 62 0.93 11.74 2.96
N LEU A 63 1.85 11.73 1.99
CA LEU A 63 2.10 10.56 1.14
C LEU A 63 2.44 9.31 1.95
N ARG A 64 3.04 9.45 3.14
CA ARG A 64 3.33 8.33 4.04
C ARG A 64 2.05 7.76 4.65
N ALA A 65 1.10 8.61 5.04
CA ALA A 65 -0.20 8.18 5.54
C ALA A 65 -1.02 7.49 4.44
N VAL A 66 -1.01 8.03 3.22
CA VAL A 66 -1.65 7.38 2.05
C VAL A 66 -1.01 6.02 1.78
N LYS A 67 0.32 5.97 1.67
CA LYS A 67 1.05 4.70 1.49
C LYS A 67 0.73 3.70 2.61
N TYR A 68 0.60 4.17 3.84
CA TYR A 68 0.21 3.33 4.97
C TYR A 68 -1.19 2.76 4.75
N ILE A 69 -2.21 3.59 4.48
CA ILE A 69 -3.58 3.10 4.20
C ILE A 69 -3.57 2.07 3.08
N TYR A 70 -2.95 2.39 1.93
CA TYR A 70 -2.83 1.46 0.81
C TYR A 70 -2.11 0.17 1.21
N LYS A 71 -1.05 0.26 2.01
CA LYS A 71 -0.37 -0.94 2.52
C LYS A 71 -1.33 -1.84 3.29
N TYR A 72 -2.23 -1.31 4.12
CA TYR A 72 -3.16 -2.14 4.89
C TYR A 72 -4.33 -2.66 4.06
N ILE A 73 -4.83 -1.88 3.10
CA ILE A 73 -5.85 -2.34 2.14
C ILE A 73 -5.30 -3.48 1.28
N TYR A 74 -4.05 -3.35 0.81
CA TYR A 74 -3.43 -4.30 -0.11
C TYR A 74 -2.48 -5.29 0.57
N LYS A 75 -2.40 -5.32 1.91
CA LYS A 75 -1.56 -6.28 2.64
C LYS A 75 -1.97 -7.73 2.35
N GLY A 76 -3.20 -7.92 1.88
CA GLY A 76 -3.82 -9.22 1.70
C GLY A 76 -4.46 -9.69 2.99
N PHE A 77 -5.21 -10.78 2.87
CA PHE A 77 -5.83 -11.46 3.99
C PHE A 77 -4.77 -12.21 4.80
N ASP A 78 -5.01 -12.36 6.11
CA ASP A 78 -4.19 -13.26 6.90
C ASP A 78 -4.34 -14.68 6.34
N CYS A 79 -3.23 -15.29 5.95
CA CYS A 79 -3.20 -16.69 5.53
C CYS A 79 -3.20 -17.58 6.77
N ALA A 80 -4.09 -18.56 6.79
CA ALA A 80 -4.13 -19.62 7.78
C ALA A 80 -3.62 -20.91 7.14
N ASN A 81 -2.55 -21.47 7.71
CA ASN A 81 -2.13 -22.83 7.41
C ASN A 81 -2.91 -23.78 8.31
N MET A 82 -3.73 -24.62 7.70
CA MET A 82 -4.50 -25.65 8.41
C MET A 82 -3.88 -27.02 8.19
N VAL A 83 -3.59 -27.73 9.28
CA VAL A 83 -3.12 -29.12 9.23
C VAL A 83 -4.33 -30.05 9.23
N LEU A 84 -4.49 -30.84 8.17
CA LEU A 84 -5.47 -31.91 8.11
C LEU A 84 -4.91 -33.13 8.86
N THR A 85 -5.33 -33.31 10.11
CA THR A 85 -4.97 -34.51 10.88
C THR A 85 -5.96 -35.63 10.55
N ALA A 86 -5.80 -36.26 9.39
CA ALA A 86 -6.39 -37.57 9.17
C ALA A 86 -5.44 -38.61 9.81
N GLU A 87 -5.98 -39.56 10.58
CA GLU A 87 -5.22 -40.71 11.13
C GLU A 87 -4.75 -41.64 10.00
N GLN A 88 -3.81 -41.16 9.17
CA GLN A 88 -3.27 -41.89 8.04
C GLN A 88 -1.95 -42.56 8.43
N VAL A 89 -1.82 -43.83 8.04
CA VAL A 89 -0.63 -44.68 8.29
C VAL A 89 0.61 -44.16 7.52
N GLN A 90 0.42 -43.30 6.51
CA GLN A 90 1.50 -42.68 5.74
C GLN A 90 1.41 -41.15 5.83
N TYR A 91 2.44 -40.53 6.42
CA TYR A 91 2.52 -39.08 6.60
C TYR A 91 3.01 -38.41 5.32
N ASN A 92 2.14 -37.64 4.66
CA ASN A 92 2.49 -36.83 3.48
C ASN A 92 2.38 -35.33 3.82
N GLU A 93 3.53 -34.67 3.95
CA GLU A 93 3.65 -33.26 4.34
C GLU A 93 3.00 -32.29 3.34
N ILE A 94 2.91 -32.63 2.05
CA ILE A 94 2.30 -31.73 1.05
C ILE A 94 0.78 -31.88 1.02
N ALA A 95 0.27 -33.10 1.21
CA ALA A 95 -1.17 -33.38 1.19
C ALA A 95 -1.89 -32.92 2.48
N ASN A 96 -1.15 -32.78 3.58
CA ASN A 96 -1.74 -32.54 4.90
C ASN A 96 -1.84 -31.06 5.29
N TYR A 97 -1.45 -30.12 4.41
CA TYR A 97 -1.54 -28.69 4.68
C TYR A 97 -2.43 -28.00 3.66
N ILE A 98 -3.42 -27.25 4.16
CA ILE A 98 -4.19 -26.31 3.36
C ILE A 98 -3.70 -24.91 3.69
N ASP A 99 -3.18 -24.20 2.70
CA ASP A 99 -3.00 -22.75 2.77
C ASP A 99 -4.33 -22.08 2.39
N ALA A 100 -5.02 -21.51 3.37
CA ALA A 100 -6.33 -20.89 3.20
C ALA A 100 -6.26 -19.40 3.53
N TRP A 101 -6.99 -18.59 2.77
CA TRP A 101 -7.09 -17.15 3.04
C TRP A 101 -8.28 -16.88 3.97
N TYR A 102 -8.02 -16.16 5.06
CA TYR A 102 -9.10 -15.73 5.95
C TYR A 102 -9.95 -14.65 5.28
N VAL A 103 -11.23 -14.93 5.04
CA VAL A 103 -12.19 -13.93 4.57
C VAL A 103 -13.13 -13.59 5.72
N SER A 104 -13.24 -12.31 6.07
CA SER A 104 -14.16 -11.88 7.13
C SER A 104 -15.62 -12.17 6.74
N ALA A 105 -16.49 -12.46 7.70
CA ALA A 105 -17.92 -12.71 7.46
C ALA A 105 -18.62 -11.66 6.57
N PRO A 106 -18.45 -10.33 6.79
CA PRO A 106 -19.07 -9.33 5.92
C PRO A 106 -18.52 -9.37 4.49
N GLU A 107 -17.22 -9.61 4.32
CA GLU A 107 -16.62 -9.72 2.99
C GLU A 107 -17.06 -10.99 2.25
N ALA A 108 -17.14 -12.11 2.95
CA ALA A 108 -17.64 -13.36 2.37
C ALA A 108 -19.06 -13.19 1.84
N MET A 109 -19.93 -12.53 2.61
CA MET A 109 -21.27 -12.20 2.16
C MET A 109 -21.26 -11.27 0.94
N TRP A 110 -20.40 -10.25 0.93
CA TRP A 110 -20.24 -9.34 -0.21
C TRP A 110 -19.82 -10.07 -1.50
N ARG A 111 -18.89 -11.02 -1.38
CA ARG A 111 -18.43 -11.88 -2.48
C ARG A 111 -19.53 -12.85 -2.95
N LEU A 112 -20.24 -13.49 -2.02
CA LEU A 112 -21.35 -14.41 -2.34
C LEU A 112 -22.49 -13.70 -3.07
N LEU A 113 -22.74 -12.43 -2.72
CA LEU A 113 -23.73 -11.59 -3.39
C LEU A 113 -23.25 -11.02 -4.73
N GLY A 114 -22.04 -11.38 -5.20
CA GLY A 114 -21.49 -10.91 -6.47
C GLY A 114 -21.20 -9.41 -6.52
N SER A 115 -21.09 -8.74 -5.37
CA SER A 115 -20.86 -7.31 -5.32
C SER A 115 -19.42 -6.95 -5.66
N HIS A 116 -19.21 -5.86 -6.41
CA HIS A 116 -17.86 -5.37 -6.71
C HIS A 116 -17.16 -4.92 -5.43
N MET A 117 -16.03 -5.54 -5.10
CA MET A 117 -15.24 -5.23 -3.91
C MET A 117 -14.39 -3.97 -4.07
N HIS A 118 -14.01 -3.65 -5.30
CA HIS A 118 -13.23 -2.49 -5.62
C HIS A 118 -13.68 -1.96 -6.98
N ASP A 119 -13.83 -0.64 -7.06
CA ASP A 119 -13.98 0.05 -8.33
C ASP A 119 -12.71 0.84 -8.59
N ARG A 120 -12.19 0.73 -9.82
CA ARG A 120 -11.01 1.49 -10.26
C ARG A 120 -11.51 2.42 -11.35
N SER A 121 -11.66 3.68 -11.01
CA SER A 121 -12.15 4.69 -11.94
C SER A 121 -11.23 4.89 -13.15
N HIS A 122 -9.91 4.68 -12.98
CA HIS A 122 -8.93 4.92 -14.03
C HIS A 122 -7.78 3.91 -13.97
N ALA A 123 -7.21 3.58 -15.13
CA ALA A 123 -5.96 2.83 -15.22
C ALA A 123 -4.80 3.74 -14.80
N VAL A 124 -4.04 3.34 -13.78
CA VAL A 124 -2.85 4.06 -13.34
C VAL A 124 -1.62 3.43 -13.98
N MET A 125 -0.91 4.18 -14.82
CA MET A 125 0.36 3.77 -15.39
C MET A 125 1.50 4.51 -14.69
N ARG A 126 2.53 3.77 -14.27
CA ARG A 126 3.76 4.37 -13.75
C ARG A 126 4.70 4.66 -14.91
N LEU A 127 4.98 5.94 -15.15
CA LEU A 127 5.97 6.35 -16.13
C LEU A 127 7.40 6.03 -15.60
N PRO A 128 8.24 5.33 -16.38
CA PRO A 128 9.62 5.07 -16.00
C PRO A 128 10.43 6.36 -16.02
N VAL A 129 11.22 6.59 -14.98
CA VAL A 129 12.20 7.68 -14.88
C VAL A 129 13.52 7.06 -14.40
N HIS A 130 14.59 7.26 -15.17
CA HIS A 130 15.92 6.75 -14.86
C HIS A 130 17.00 7.58 -15.57
N LEU A 131 18.25 7.43 -15.13
CA LEU A 131 19.41 8.00 -15.81
C LEU A 131 19.80 7.17 -17.05
N PRO A 132 20.66 7.71 -17.93
CA PRO A 132 21.24 6.95 -19.04
C PRO A 132 21.88 5.65 -18.54
N ASN A 133 21.56 4.53 -19.18
CA ASN A 133 22.03 3.17 -18.84
C ASN A 133 21.67 2.67 -17.42
N GLN A 134 20.78 3.36 -16.70
CA GLN A 134 20.27 2.92 -15.38
C GLN A 134 18.81 2.45 -15.46
N LYS A 135 18.43 1.85 -16.58
CA LYS A 135 17.09 1.31 -16.78
C LYS A 135 16.87 0.13 -15.83
N ARG A 136 15.68 0.05 -15.24
CA ARG A 136 15.33 -1.09 -14.38
C ARG A 136 15.03 -2.31 -15.23
N VAL A 137 15.76 -3.39 -15.02
CA VAL A 137 15.55 -4.70 -15.67
C VAL A 137 15.03 -5.69 -14.64
N ALA A 138 13.94 -6.39 -14.98
CA ALA A 138 13.44 -7.51 -14.20
C ALA A 138 13.89 -8.80 -14.90
N PHE A 139 14.51 -9.71 -14.15
CA PHE A 139 15.00 -10.98 -14.65
C PHE A 139 14.58 -12.12 -13.73
N LYS A 140 14.58 -13.34 -14.26
CA LYS A 140 14.49 -14.56 -13.46
C LYS A 140 15.91 -15.01 -13.12
N ASP A 141 16.08 -15.58 -11.94
CA ASP A 141 17.35 -16.14 -11.48
C ASP A 141 17.89 -17.13 -12.54
N GLY A 142 19.15 -16.95 -12.95
CA GLY A 142 19.81 -17.73 -14.01
C GLY A 142 19.55 -17.25 -15.45
N HIS A 143 18.76 -16.19 -15.66
CA HIS A 143 18.48 -15.57 -16.96
C HIS A 143 18.92 -14.10 -17.02
N GLU A 144 19.93 -13.71 -16.24
CA GLU A 144 20.41 -12.33 -16.15
C GLU A 144 20.91 -11.80 -17.50
N GLY A 145 21.68 -12.62 -18.23
CA GLY A 145 22.28 -12.22 -19.50
C GLY A 145 21.26 -11.96 -20.59
N GLU A 146 20.26 -12.84 -20.74
CA GLU A 146 19.17 -12.69 -21.70
C GLU A 146 18.33 -11.44 -21.40
N ALA A 147 18.02 -11.21 -20.11
CA ALA A 147 17.26 -10.05 -19.68
C ALA A 147 18.03 -8.74 -19.90
N PHE A 148 19.35 -8.75 -19.69
CA PHE A 148 20.22 -7.61 -19.98
C PHE A 148 20.23 -7.27 -21.47
N GLU A 149 20.40 -8.26 -22.34
CA GLU A 149 20.40 -8.06 -23.79
C GLU A 149 19.04 -7.56 -24.30
N ALA A 150 17.94 -8.12 -23.81
CA ALA A 150 16.59 -7.66 -24.14
C ALA A 150 16.32 -6.22 -23.66
N ALA A 151 16.84 -5.84 -22.48
CA ALA A 151 16.70 -4.48 -21.97
C ALA A 151 17.58 -3.46 -22.71
N ARG A 152 18.69 -3.91 -23.30
CA ARG A 152 19.55 -3.08 -24.13
C ARG A 152 18.90 -2.76 -25.47
N SER A 153 18.27 -3.75 -26.09
CA SER A 153 17.57 -3.57 -27.37
C SER A 153 16.25 -2.81 -27.23
N ARG A 154 15.55 -2.98 -26.12
CA ARG A 154 14.25 -2.36 -25.90
C ARG A 154 14.39 -0.92 -25.39
N GLN A 155 13.72 0.00 -26.09
CA GLN A 155 13.55 1.36 -25.61
C GLN A 155 12.52 1.42 -24.48
N THR A 156 12.69 2.37 -23.57
CA THR A 156 11.68 2.70 -22.55
C THR A 156 10.80 3.85 -23.02
N MET A 157 9.61 4.01 -22.43
CA MET A 157 8.74 5.17 -22.70
C MET A 157 9.44 6.52 -22.51
N LEU A 158 10.42 6.59 -21.59
CA LEU A 158 11.20 7.81 -21.35
C LEU A 158 12.16 8.10 -22.51
N GLU A 159 12.85 7.07 -23.00
CA GLU A 159 13.77 7.20 -24.13
C GLU A 159 13.03 7.52 -25.42
N SER A 160 11.90 6.87 -25.64
CA SER A 160 11.04 7.16 -26.79
C SER A 160 10.43 8.56 -26.70
N TRP A 161 10.14 9.07 -25.49
CA TRP A 161 9.77 10.49 -25.32
C TRP A 161 10.91 11.43 -25.71
N PHE A 162 12.16 11.17 -25.30
CA PHE A 162 13.30 11.98 -25.72
C PHE A 162 13.52 11.97 -27.24
N GLN A 163 13.26 10.83 -27.90
CA GLN A 163 13.32 10.74 -29.36
C GLN A 163 12.17 11.50 -30.03
N LEU A 164 10.94 11.34 -29.52
CA LEU A 164 9.76 12.04 -30.01
C LEU A 164 9.95 13.57 -29.95
N ASN A 165 10.53 14.09 -28.86
CA ASN A 165 10.84 15.52 -28.74
C ASN A 165 11.84 16.03 -29.78
N GLN A 166 12.66 15.16 -30.38
CA GLN A 166 13.59 15.59 -31.42
C GLN A 166 12.90 15.76 -32.78
N SER A 167 11.81 15.03 -33.03
CA SER A 167 11.16 14.99 -34.34
C SER A 167 9.80 15.68 -34.39
N ASP A 168 9.07 15.77 -33.27
CA ASP A 168 7.70 16.29 -33.22
C ASP A 168 7.63 17.61 -32.42
N PRO A 169 7.35 18.76 -33.07
CA PRO A 169 7.18 20.04 -32.40
C PRO A 169 6.04 20.08 -31.38
N ASP A 170 4.95 19.32 -31.59
CA ASP A 170 3.81 19.31 -30.68
C ASP A 170 4.20 18.60 -29.37
N ALA A 171 4.97 17.52 -29.47
CA ALA A 171 5.48 16.81 -28.30
C ALA A 171 6.41 17.67 -27.43
N GLN A 172 7.15 18.62 -28.03
CA GLN A 172 8.03 19.55 -27.30
C GLN A 172 7.25 20.49 -26.37
N THR A 173 5.95 20.69 -26.62
CA THR A 173 5.09 21.51 -25.77
C THR A 173 4.55 20.76 -24.56
N LEU A 174 4.70 19.44 -24.51
CA LEU A 174 4.11 18.56 -23.51
C LEU A 174 5.13 18.08 -22.49
N LEU A 175 4.74 18.06 -21.22
CA LEU A 175 5.53 17.38 -20.18
C LEU A 175 5.44 15.87 -20.38
N TYR A 176 6.45 15.14 -19.91
CA TYR A 176 6.44 13.68 -19.99
C TYR A 176 5.19 13.03 -19.35
N THR A 177 4.63 13.66 -18.31
CA THR A 177 3.36 13.24 -17.69
C THR A 177 2.15 13.37 -18.60
N ASP A 178 2.22 14.26 -19.59
CA ASP A 178 1.10 14.64 -20.44
C ASP A 178 1.10 13.89 -21.77
N ILE A 179 2.24 13.30 -22.13
CA ILE A 179 2.42 12.52 -23.36
C ILE A 179 1.42 11.38 -23.50
N PRO A 180 1.13 10.55 -22.47
CA PRO A 180 0.17 9.45 -22.62
C PRO A 180 -1.27 9.87 -22.91
N TYR A 181 -1.62 11.16 -22.75
CA TYR A 181 -2.93 11.67 -23.12
C TYR A 181 -3.04 12.01 -24.61
N ASN A 182 -1.91 12.18 -25.30
CA ASN A 182 -1.85 12.64 -26.69
C ASN A 182 -1.17 11.62 -27.62
N TYR A 183 -0.30 10.77 -27.08
CA TYR A 183 0.51 9.81 -27.83
C TYR A 183 0.38 8.41 -27.22
N VAL A 184 0.43 7.41 -28.08
CA VAL A 184 0.43 6.00 -27.69
C VAL A 184 1.83 5.43 -27.88
N TYR A 185 2.35 4.78 -26.83
CA TYR A 185 3.61 4.06 -26.92
C TYR A 185 3.40 2.68 -27.56
N ASP A 186 3.88 2.51 -28.78
CA ASP A 186 3.93 1.21 -29.43
C ASP A 186 5.14 0.41 -28.91
N ARG A 187 4.90 -0.84 -28.54
CA ARG A 187 5.92 -1.77 -28.02
C ARG A 187 6.48 -2.70 -29.09
N ASN A 188 5.88 -2.69 -30.28
CA ASN A 188 6.16 -3.62 -31.37
C ASN A 188 6.92 -2.97 -32.55
N ASN A 189 7.02 -1.64 -32.56
CA ASN A 189 7.94 -0.85 -33.37
C ASN A 189 9.14 -0.40 -32.53
#